data_AF-I4EKW3-F1
#
_entry.id   AF-I4EKW3-F1
#
_cell.length_a   1.000
_cell.length_b   1.000
_cell.length_c   1.000
_cell.angle_alpha   90.00
_cell.angle_beta   90.00
_cell.angle_gamma   90.00
#
_symmetry.space_group_name_H-M   'P 1'
#
loop_
_entity.id
_entity.type
_entity.pdbx_description
1 polymer ?
#
loop_
_entity_poly.entity_id
_entity_poly.type
_entity_poly.pdbx_seq_one_letter_code
_entity_poly.pdbx_strand_id
1 'polypeptide(L)'
;MSPNIRDDKSTDNLIQFRAGATLLLDIQARDEGHGSGPTARRDLERYYYMIRSSTPEFSEAEARLLVDALSGIITEPHTAHLLWAVVDDAIRLGRLDEKWRVDGWALVQRLRGMTSFELLAIADAVERVWSMMADGKATPITDVIMQVGLIQDDYAD
;
A
#
# COMPACT_ATOMS: atom_id res chain seq x y z
N MET A 1 6.32 52.14 -11.12
CA MET A 1 6.29 51.19 -9.99
C MET A 1 5.44 50.01 -10.43
N SER A 2 6.08 48.93 -10.90
CA SER A 2 5.38 47.69 -11.24
C SER A 2 5.18 46.87 -9.96
N PRO A 3 4.00 46.30 -9.70
CA PRO A 3 3.76 45.50 -8.51
C PRO A 3 4.54 44.18 -8.64
N ASN A 4 5.26 43.85 -7.56
CA ASN A 4 5.96 42.59 -7.41
C ASN A 4 4.93 41.50 -7.11
N ILE A 5 4.40 40.84 -8.14
CA ILE A 5 3.54 39.67 -8.00
C ILE A 5 4.45 38.48 -7.70
N ARG A 6 4.70 38.25 -6.40
CA ARG A 6 5.12 36.94 -5.91
C ARG A 6 3.88 36.06 -5.77
N ASP A 7 3.39 35.56 -6.90
CA ASP A 7 2.60 34.34 -6.93
C ASP A 7 3.56 33.21 -7.34
N ASP A 8 4.22 32.63 -6.35
CA ASP A 8 4.81 31.31 -6.49
C ASP A 8 4.54 30.56 -5.19
N LYS A 9 3.38 29.91 -5.11
CA LYS A 9 3.24 28.76 -4.21
C LYS A 9 4.17 27.69 -4.78
N SER A 10 5.46 27.79 -4.46
CA SER A 10 6.40 26.70 -4.61
C SER A 10 5.73 25.48 -3.98
N THR A 11 5.33 24.54 -4.81
CA THR A 11 4.96 23.20 -4.37
C THR A 11 6.28 22.53 -4.04
N ASP A 12 6.82 22.89 -2.87
CA ASP A 12 8.07 22.35 -2.37
C ASP A 12 7.81 20.86 -2.08
N ASN A 13 8.07 20.02 -3.08
CA ASN A 13 7.90 18.57 -3.02
C ASN A 13 9.03 17.89 -2.23
N LEU A 14 9.64 18.64 -1.31
CA LEU A 14 10.72 18.19 -0.46
C LEU A 14 10.18 17.25 0.62
N ILE A 15 10.50 15.97 0.49
CA ILE A 15 10.23 14.96 1.51
C ILE A 15 11.48 14.78 2.37
N GLN A 16 11.34 14.92 3.68
CA GLN A 16 12.40 14.71 4.67
C GLN A 16 11.95 13.76 5.76
N PHE A 17 12.83 12.85 6.16
CA PHE A 17 12.63 11.95 7.29
C PHE A 17 13.96 11.70 8.00
N ARG A 18 13.88 11.27 9.26
CA ARG A 18 15.06 10.84 10.02
C ARG A 18 15.34 9.38 9.70
N ALA A 19 16.45 9.10 9.02
CA ALA A 19 16.87 7.74 8.74
C ALA A 19 17.37 7.05 10.03
N GLY A 20 16.90 5.82 10.27
CA GLY A 20 17.50 4.94 11.26
C GLY A 20 18.89 4.48 10.84
N ALA A 21 19.66 3.91 11.77
CA ALA A 21 21.05 3.52 11.53
C ALA A 21 21.21 2.55 10.35
N THR A 22 20.35 1.53 10.26
CA THR A 22 20.38 0.54 9.17
C THR A 22 20.14 1.17 7.80
N LEU A 23 19.09 1.98 7.68
CA LEU A 23 18.77 2.67 6.43
C LEU A 23 19.88 3.62 5.99
N LEU A 24 20.53 4.30 6.94
CA LEU A 24 21.66 5.17 6.64
C LEU A 24 22.84 4.39 6.05
N LEU A 25 23.18 3.23 6.65
CA LEU A 25 24.23 2.35 6.13
C LEU A 25 23.90 1.86 4.71
N ASP A 26 22.66 1.45 4.48
CA ASP A 26 22.20 0.99 3.17
C ASP A 26 22.30 2.08 2.10
N ILE A 27 21.91 3.32 2.44
CA ILE A 27 22.04 4.47 1.53
C ILE A 27 23.51 4.78 1.25
N GLN A 28 24.35 4.82 2.28
CA GLN A 28 25.79 5.11 2.14
C GLN A 28 26.51 4.06 1.28
N ALA A 29 26.17 2.78 1.45
CA ALA A 29 26.75 1.70 0.65
C ALA A 29 26.44 1.80 -0.84
N ARG A 30 25.40 2.56 -1.23
CA ARG A 30 24.97 2.75 -2.62
C ARG A 30 25.17 4.17 -3.14
N ASP A 31 25.80 5.04 -2.35
CA ASP A 31 26.12 6.40 -2.75
C ASP A 31 27.37 6.40 -3.62
N GLU A 32 27.17 6.67 -4.91
CA GLU A 32 28.23 6.79 -5.92
C GLU A 32 28.82 8.20 -5.98
N GLY A 33 28.78 8.95 -4.87
CA GLY A 33 29.27 10.33 -4.78
C GLY A 33 28.23 11.42 -5.10
N HIS A 34 26.94 11.05 -5.15
CA HIS A 34 25.83 11.96 -5.47
C HIS A 34 25.10 12.44 -4.21
N GLY A 35 25.43 11.89 -3.05
CA GLY A 35 24.85 12.21 -1.75
C GLY A 35 23.66 11.32 -1.40
N SER A 36 23.30 11.34 -0.11
CA SER A 36 22.24 10.49 0.44
C SER A 36 20.85 10.78 -0.15
N GLY A 37 20.56 12.04 -0.48
CA GLY A 37 19.23 12.45 -0.97
C GLY A 37 18.87 11.81 -2.32
N PRO A 38 19.68 12.00 -3.38
CA PRO A 38 19.45 11.35 -4.68
C PRO A 38 19.42 9.83 -4.60
N THR A 39 20.27 9.24 -3.77
CA THR A 39 20.33 7.78 -3.54
C THR A 39 19.03 7.27 -2.90
N ALA A 40 18.57 7.93 -1.83
CA ALA A 40 17.31 7.60 -1.16
C ALA A 40 16.11 7.75 -2.12
N ARG A 41 16.08 8.83 -2.92
CA ARG A 41 15.02 9.03 -3.92
C ARG A 41 14.96 7.88 -4.93
N ARG A 42 16.10 7.51 -5.53
CA ARG A 42 16.18 6.40 -6.51
C ARG A 42 15.70 5.08 -5.90
N ASP A 43 16.14 4.79 -4.67
CA ASP A 43 15.80 3.55 -4.00
C ASP A 43 14.30 3.49 -3.64
N LEU A 44 13.72 4.61 -3.19
CA LEU A 44 12.28 4.74 -2.96
C LEU A 44 11.47 4.64 -4.25
N GLU A 45 11.91 5.26 -5.34
CA GLU A 45 11.26 5.14 -6.66
C GLU A 45 11.20 3.68 -7.12
N ARG A 46 12.30 2.92 -6.95
CA ARG A 46 12.35 1.48 -7.23
C ARG A 46 11.43 0.68 -6.32
N TYR A 47 11.44 0.97 -5.02
CA TYR A 47 10.55 0.32 -4.07
C TYR A 47 9.07 0.52 -4.44
N TYR A 48 8.65 1.77 -4.67
CA TYR A 48 7.27 2.07 -5.05
C TYR A 48 6.88 1.52 -6.42
N TYR A 49 7.82 1.45 -7.37
CA TYR A 49 7.60 0.76 -8.64
C TYR A 49 7.30 -0.72 -8.40
N MET A 50 8.13 -1.40 -7.61
CA MET A 50 7.95 -2.82 -7.28
C MET A 50 6.65 -3.08 -6.53
N ILE A 51 6.25 -2.19 -5.60
CA ILE A 51 4.99 -2.35 -4.86
C ILE A 51 3.82 -2.34 -5.85
N ARG A 52 3.74 -1.32 -6.71
CA ARG A 52 2.67 -1.22 -7.70
C ARG A 52 2.64 -2.37 -8.70
N SER A 53 3.80 -2.86 -9.14
CA SER A 53 3.88 -3.97 -10.08
C SER A 53 3.63 -5.34 -9.45
N SER A 54 3.66 -5.43 -8.12
CA SER A 54 3.46 -6.69 -7.38
C SER A 54 2.12 -6.76 -6.67
N THR A 55 1.26 -5.73 -6.75
CA THR A 55 -0.08 -5.77 -6.17
C THR A 55 -0.90 -6.83 -6.90
N PRO A 56 -1.34 -7.91 -6.21
CA PRO A 56 -2.16 -8.93 -6.83
C PRO A 56 -3.62 -8.47 -6.93
N GLU A 57 -4.31 -9.02 -7.93
CA GLU A 57 -5.73 -8.74 -8.17
C GLU A 57 -6.63 -9.70 -7.42
N PHE A 58 -7.77 -9.19 -6.96
CA PHE A 58 -8.80 -9.94 -6.28
C PHE A 58 -10.15 -9.69 -6.92
N SER A 59 -11.12 -10.56 -6.65
CA SER A 59 -12.52 -10.19 -6.86
C SER A 59 -12.91 -9.04 -5.92
N GLU A 60 -13.94 -8.26 -6.26
CA GLU A 60 -14.41 -7.18 -5.39
C GLU A 60 -14.78 -7.68 -3.99
N ALA A 61 -15.38 -8.87 -3.89
CA ALA A 61 -15.74 -9.49 -2.62
C ALA A 61 -14.51 -9.81 -1.75
N GLU A 62 -13.47 -10.42 -2.35
CA GLU A 62 -12.21 -10.70 -1.65
C GLU A 62 -11.48 -9.41 -1.25
N ALA A 63 -11.43 -8.41 -2.13
CA ALA A 63 -10.80 -7.13 -1.83
C ALA A 63 -11.49 -6.41 -0.66
N ARG A 64 -12.83 -6.43 -0.61
CA ARG A 64 -13.60 -5.89 0.53
C ARG A 64 -13.33 -6.65 1.81
N LEU A 65 -13.22 -7.99 1.75
CA LEU A 65 -12.83 -8.81 2.89
C LEU A 65 -11.44 -8.42 3.39
N LEU A 66 -10.45 -8.27 2.51
CA LEU A 66 -9.09 -7.86 2.87
C LEU A 66 -9.06 -6.48 3.53
N VAL A 67 -9.76 -5.49 2.96
CA VAL A 67 -9.83 -4.13 3.52
C VAL A 67 -10.42 -4.14 4.93
N ASP A 68 -11.44 -4.94 5.17
CA ASP A 68 -12.13 -5.08 6.46
C ASP A 68 -11.26 -5.85 7.48
N ALA A 69 -10.69 -7.00 7.08
CA ALA A 69 -9.85 -7.84 7.93
C ALA A 69 -8.55 -7.15 8.38
N LEU A 70 -7.97 -6.35 7.50
CA LEU A 70 -6.69 -5.66 7.72
C LEU A 70 -6.89 -4.22 8.21
N SER A 71 -8.10 -3.85 8.63
CA SER A 71 -8.37 -2.53 9.18
C SER A 71 -7.58 -2.29 10.47
N GLY A 72 -6.70 -1.29 10.47
CA GLY A 72 -5.96 -0.85 11.65
C GLY A 72 -4.74 -1.71 12.00
N ILE A 73 -4.33 -2.63 11.14
CA ILE A 73 -3.03 -3.31 11.31
C ILE A 73 -1.90 -2.37 10.91
N ILE A 74 -0.77 -2.47 11.62
CA ILE A 74 0.49 -1.86 11.20
C ILE A 74 1.36 -3.00 10.70
N THR A 75 1.58 -3.05 9.39
CA THR A 75 2.41 -4.10 8.79
C THR A 75 3.84 -3.62 8.65
N GLU A 76 4.79 -4.40 9.18
CA GLU A 76 6.21 -4.17 8.96
C GLU A 76 6.75 -5.17 7.92
N PRO A 77 7.85 -4.86 7.21
CA PRO A 77 8.39 -5.77 6.19
C PRO A 77 8.65 -7.20 6.70
N HIS A 78 9.03 -7.35 7.97
CA HIS A 78 9.31 -8.65 8.57
C HIS A 78 8.06 -9.39 9.06
N THR A 79 6.92 -8.71 9.19
CA THR A 79 5.62 -9.31 9.59
C THR A 79 4.65 -9.48 8.43
N ALA A 80 4.94 -8.93 7.23
CA ALA A 80 4.09 -9.05 6.05
C ALA A 80 3.70 -10.50 5.71
N HIS A 81 4.59 -11.47 5.95
CA HIS A 81 4.32 -12.90 5.75
C HIS A 81 3.20 -13.47 6.64
N LEU A 82 2.74 -12.72 7.65
CA LEU A 82 1.67 -13.11 8.58
C LEU A 82 0.29 -12.54 8.17
N LEU A 83 0.18 -11.82 7.06
CA LEU A 83 -1.12 -11.29 6.59
C LEU A 83 -2.19 -12.38 6.49
N TRP A 84 -1.82 -13.57 6.01
CA TRP A 84 -2.76 -14.70 5.92
C TRP A 84 -3.36 -15.07 7.28
N ALA A 85 -2.60 -14.93 8.38
CA ALA A 85 -3.04 -15.30 9.71
C ALA A 85 -4.06 -14.29 10.25
N VAL A 86 -3.84 -13.00 9.96
CA VAL A 86 -4.81 -11.94 10.29
C VAL A 86 -6.13 -12.17 9.56
N VAL A 87 -6.07 -12.51 8.27
CA VAL A 87 -7.26 -12.81 7.46
C VAL A 87 -7.97 -14.08 7.95
N ASP A 88 -7.23 -15.14 8.25
CA ASP A 88 -7.78 -16.39 8.81
C ASP A 88 -8.48 -16.15 10.15
N ASP A 89 -7.89 -15.36 11.04
CA ASP A 89 -8.52 -14.98 12.31
C ASP A 89 -9.80 -14.15 12.11
N ALA A 90 -9.78 -13.19 11.19
CA ALA A 90 -10.95 -12.37 10.89
C ALA A 90 -12.11 -13.21 10.31
N ILE A 91 -11.80 -14.22 9.50
CA ILE A 91 -12.77 -15.20 9.01
C ILE A 91 -13.29 -16.07 10.16
N ARG A 92 -12.41 -16.71 10.92
CA ARG A 92 -12.79 -17.65 11.98
C ARG A 92 -13.57 -17.02 13.11
N LEU A 93 -13.20 -15.80 13.51
CA LEU A 93 -13.78 -15.12 14.67
C LEU A 93 -14.90 -14.15 14.27
N GLY A 94 -14.81 -13.54 13.09
CA GLY A 94 -15.73 -12.51 12.60
C GLY A 94 -16.65 -12.94 11.46
N ARG A 95 -16.47 -14.14 10.89
CA ARG A 95 -17.24 -14.67 9.75
C ARG A 95 -17.25 -13.72 8.55
N LEU A 96 -16.10 -13.09 8.27
CA LEU A 96 -15.97 -12.13 7.17
C LEU A 96 -16.15 -12.77 5.79
N ASP A 97 -15.79 -14.04 5.65
CA ASP A 97 -16.08 -14.85 4.46
C ASP A 97 -17.58 -14.90 4.15
N GLU A 98 -18.42 -15.05 5.17
CA GLU A 98 -19.88 -15.04 4.98
C GLU A 98 -20.43 -13.63 4.72
N LYS A 99 -19.92 -12.62 5.43
CA LYS A 99 -20.28 -11.21 5.23
C LYS A 99 -20.08 -10.80 3.77
N TRP A 100 -18.95 -11.19 3.19
CA TRP A 100 -18.55 -10.80 1.83
C TRP A 100 -18.82 -11.87 0.78
N ARG A 101 -19.32 -13.06 1.17
CA ARG A 101 -19.62 -14.21 0.30
C ARG A 101 -18.39 -14.70 -0.48
N VAL A 102 -17.29 -14.89 0.23
CA VAL A 102 -15.98 -15.32 -0.29
C VAL A 102 -15.70 -16.76 0.15
N ASP A 103 -14.99 -17.54 -0.67
CA ASP A 103 -14.36 -18.78 -0.20
C ASP A 103 -13.15 -18.43 0.68
N GLY A 104 -13.40 -18.33 1.99
CA GLY A 104 -12.38 -17.93 2.96
C GLY A 104 -11.16 -18.85 2.97
N TRP A 105 -11.35 -20.17 2.80
CA TRP A 105 -10.25 -21.12 2.82
C TRP A 105 -9.36 -20.94 1.59
N ALA A 106 -9.95 -20.81 0.40
CA ALA A 106 -9.19 -20.58 -0.83
C ALA A 106 -8.39 -19.28 -0.76
N LEU A 107 -9.00 -18.19 -0.25
CA LEU A 107 -8.31 -16.92 -0.07
C LEU A 107 -7.12 -17.03 0.89
N VAL A 108 -7.30 -17.70 2.05
CA VAL A 108 -6.19 -17.89 3.01
C VAL A 108 -5.06 -18.73 2.42
N GLN A 109 -5.36 -19.80 1.66
CA GLN A 109 -4.32 -20.59 0.99
C GLN A 109 -3.58 -19.77 -0.06
N ARG A 110 -4.30 -18.94 -0.82
CA ARG A 110 -3.70 -18.02 -1.79
C ARG A 110 -2.70 -17.08 -1.11
N LEU A 111 -3.11 -16.42 -0.01
CA LEU A 111 -2.23 -15.52 0.75
C LEU A 111 -1.00 -16.23 1.33
N ARG A 112 -1.13 -17.48 1.79
CA ARG A 112 0.02 -18.28 2.27
C ARG A 112 1.04 -18.59 1.18
N GLY A 113 0.59 -18.70 -0.07
CA GLY A 113 1.44 -18.97 -1.23
C GLY A 113 2.11 -17.73 -1.82
N MET A 114 1.76 -16.53 -1.37
CA MET A 114 2.30 -15.28 -1.89
C MET A 114 3.70 -14.99 -1.36
N THR A 115 4.46 -14.25 -2.16
CA THR A 115 5.74 -13.69 -1.77
C THR A 115 5.56 -12.57 -0.75
N SER A 116 6.61 -12.28 0.03
CA SER A 116 6.58 -11.15 0.98
C SER A 116 6.29 -9.81 0.30
N PHE A 117 6.68 -9.63 -0.96
CA PHE A 117 6.48 -8.38 -1.69
C PHE A 117 5.04 -8.20 -2.14
N GLU A 118 4.38 -9.26 -2.60
CA GLU A 118 2.94 -9.26 -2.89
C GLU A 118 2.13 -8.98 -1.63
N LEU A 119 2.47 -9.62 -0.50
CA LEU A 119 1.80 -9.39 0.78
C LEU A 119 1.99 -7.96 1.30
N LEU A 120 3.19 -7.39 1.13
CA LEU A 120 3.46 -6.00 1.46
C LEU A 120 2.68 -5.03 0.54
N ALA A 121 2.53 -5.38 -0.74
CA ALA A 121 1.73 -4.60 -1.68
C ALA A 121 0.24 -4.61 -1.32
N ILE A 122 -0.29 -5.72 -0.82
CA ILE A 122 -1.66 -5.79 -0.28
C ILE A 122 -1.82 -4.88 0.94
N ALA A 123 -0.88 -4.95 1.90
CA ALA A 123 -0.90 -4.11 3.09
C ALA A 123 -0.87 -2.60 2.72
N ASP A 124 0.06 -2.20 1.85
CA ASP A 124 0.15 -0.83 1.32
C ASP A 124 -1.16 -0.39 0.65
N ALA A 125 -1.75 -1.25 -0.18
CA ALA A 125 -3.00 -0.94 -0.85
C ALA A 125 -4.15 -0.73 0.14
N VAL A 126 -4.29 -1.58 1.16
CA VAL A 126 -5.33 -1.42 2.19
C VAL A 126 -5.10 -0.17 3.03
N GLU A 127 -3.86 0.14 3.42
CA GLU A 127 -3.54 1.38 4.14
C GLU A 127 -3.92 2.63 3.33
N ARG A 128 -3.68 2.60 2.01
CA ARG A 128 -4.11 3.67 1.10
C ARG A 128 -5.63 3.79 0.99
N VAL A 129 -6.38 2.67 0.98
CA VAL A 129 -7.86 2.72 1.01
C VAL A 129 -8.35 3.49 2.23
N TRP A 130 -7.87 3.12 3.42
CA TRP A 130 -8.28 3.77 4.66
C TRP A 130 -7.87 5.24 4.72
N SER A 131 -6.68 5.58 4.21
CA SER A 131 -6.20 6.96 4.12
C SER A 131 -7.11 7.80 3.21
N MET A 132 -7.47 7.28 2.03
CA MET A 132 -8.31 7.98 1.06
C MET A 132 -9.75 8.14 1.54
N MET A 133 -10.29 7.18 2.28
CA MET A 133 -11.63 7.31 2.87
C MET A 133 -11.66 8.30 4.05
N ALA A 134 -10.56 8.47 4.78
CA ALA A 134 -10.46 9.43 5.88
C ALA A 134 -10.52 10.89 5.40
N ASP A 135 -10.15 11.17 4.15
CA ASP A 135 -10.16 12.52 3.55
C ASP A 135 -11.57 13.12 3.35
N GLY A 136 -12.64 12.40 3.76
CA GLY A 136 -14.02 12.92 3.82
C GLY A 136 -14.68 13.14 2.45
N LYS A 137 -14.01 12.80 1.35
CA LYS A 137 -14.61 12.78 0.01
C LYS A 137 -15.59 11.63 -0.07
N ALA A 138 -16.80 11.89 -0.57
CA ALA A 138 -17.82 10.87 -0.81
C ALA A 138 -17.49 10.02 -2.06
N THR A 139 -16.34 9.33 -2.01
CA THR A 139 -15.91 8.41 -3.06
C THR A 139 -16.43 7.01 -2.70
N PRO A 140 -17.14 6.32 -3.60
CA PRO A 140 -17.51 4.92 -3.39
C PRO A 140 -16.28 4.06 -3.07
N ILE A 141 -16.39 3.17 -2.08
CA ILE A 141 -15.26 2.33 -1.65
C ILE A 141 -14.73 1.44 -2.79
N THR A 142 -15.58 1.02 -3.72
CA THR A 142 -15.16 0.23 -4.90
C THR A 142 -14.16 1.01 -5.75
N ASP A 143 -14.43 2.29 -6.03
CA ASP A 143 -13.55 3.16 -6.82
C ASP A 143 -12.21 3.37 -6.10
N VAL A 144 -12.24 3.48 -4.77
CA VAL A 144 -11.02 3.58 -3.95
C VAL A 144 -10.20 2.28 -4.02
N ILE A 145 -10.84 1.11 -3.91
CA ILE A 145 -10.20 -0.20 -4.02
C ILE A 145 -9.58 -0.40 -5.41
N MET A 146 -10.27 0.06 -6.46
CA MET A 146 -9.76 0.07 -7.83
C MET A 146 -8.55 0.98 -7.98
N GLN A 147 -8.61 2.21 -7.44
CA GLN A 147 -7.50 3.17 -7.49
C GLN A 147 -6.23 2.66 -6.81
N VAL A 148 -6.34 1.77 -5.80
CA VAL A 148 -5.18 1.17 -5.15
C VAL A 148 -4.67 -0.11 -5.84
N GLY A 149 -5.40 -0.62 -6.83
CA GLY A 149 -5.03 -1.77 -7.67
C GLY A 149 -5.41 -3.15 -7.12
N LEU A 150 -6.32 -3.23 -6.13
CA LEU A 150 -6.76 -4.52 -5.58
C LEU A 150 -7.82 -5.21 -6.46
N ILE A 151 -8.49 -4.47 -7.34
CA ILE A 151 -9.43 -4.97 -8.34
C ILE A 151 -9.14 -4.30 -9.68
N GLN A 152 -9.48 -4.97 -10.79
CA GLN A 152 -9.36 -4.41 -12.13
C GLN A 152 -10.46 -3.38 -12.43
N ASP A 153 -10.15 -2.47 -13.34
CA ASP A 153 -11.16 -1.61 -13.97
C ASP A 153 -11.75 -2.35 -15.17
N ASP A 154 -12.89 -3.01 -14.96
CA ASP A 154 -13.62 -3.69 -16.03
C ASP A 154 -14.14 -2.72 -17.13
N TYR A 155 -13.95 -1.40 -16.96
CA TYR A 155 -14.35 -0.36 -17.92
C TYR A 155 -13.20 0.27 -18.71
N ALA A 156 -11.96 -0.23 -18.57
CA ALA A 156 -10.80 0.26 -19.32
C ALA A 156 -10.67 -0.44 -20.70
N ASP A 157 -11.61 -0.15 -21.61
CA ASP A 157 -11.46 -0.39 -23.06
C ASP A 157 -10.90 0.85 -23.78
#